data_AF-A0A3B8ZG18-F1
#
_entry.id   AF-A0A3B8ZG18-F1
#
_cell.length_a   1.000
_cell.length_b   1.000
_cell.length_c   1.000
_cell.angle_alpha   90.00
_cell.angle_beta   90.00
_cell.angle_gamma   90.00
#
_symmetry.space_group_name_H-M   'P 1'
#
loop_
_entity.id
_entity.type
_entity.pdbx_description
1 polymer ?
#
loop_
_entity_poly.entity_id
_entity_poly.type
_entity_poly.pdbx_seq_one_letter_code
_entity_poly.pdbx_strand_id
1 'polypeptide(L)' 'GVFALGYGSFRFFIEFFREPDQQIGLIAFEWLTMGQLLSVPMAAGGILLLFLSYN' A
#
# COMPACT_ATOMS: atom_id res chain seq x y z
N GLY A 1 5.02 12.85 5.66
CA GLY A 1 4.04 12.04 6.40
C GLY A 1 2.73 11.89 5.65
N VAL A 2 1.86 12.90 5.69
CA VAL A 2 0.47 12.84 5.18
C VAL A 2 0.35 12.39 3.72
N PHE A 3 1.19 12.90 2.82
CA PHE A 3 1.16 12.51 1.41
C PHE A 3 1.44 11.02 1.20
N ALA A 4 2.52 10.49 1.81
CA ALA A 4 2.89 9.09 1.69
C ALA A 4 1.85 8.16 2.33
N LEU A 5 1.28 8.58 3.47
CA LEU A 5 0.17 7.90 4.12
C LEU A 5 -1.06 7.83 3.19
N GLY A 6 -1.55 8.99 2.74
CA GLY A 6 -2.74 9.07 1.90
C GLY A 6 -2.58 8.34 0.57
N TYR A 7 -1.47 8.58 -0.13
CA TYR A 7 -1.17 7.92 -1.40
C TYR A 7 -1.05 6.40 -1.24
N GLY A 8 -0.40 5.91 -0.17
CA GLY A 8 -0.31 4.48 0.12
C GLY A 8 -1.66 3.85 0.45
N SER A 9 -2.49 4.52 1.25
CA SER A 9 -3.83 4.05 1.59
C SER A 9 -4.77 4.00 0.38
N PHE A 10 -4.83 5.06 -0.44
CA PHE A 10 -5.67 5.07 -1.64
C PHE A 10 -5.21 4.05 -2.67
N ARG A 11 -3.90 3.90 -2.86
CA ARG A 11 -3.35 2.90 -3.78
C ARG A 11 -3.70 1.48 -3.34
N PHE A 12 -3.58 1.17 -2.04
CA PHE A 12 -3.97 -0.13 -1.49
C PHE A 12 -5.46 -0.42 -1.72
N PHE A 13 -6.32 0.58 -1.56
CA PHE A 13 -7.76 0.46 -1.78
C PHE A 13 -8.13 0.22 -3.25
N ILE A 14 -7.56 1.01 -4.17
CA ILE A 14 -7.83 0.88 -5.61
C ILE A 14 -7.39 -0.50 -6.14
N GLU A 15 -6.33 -1.05 -5.57
CA GLU A 15 -5.78 -2.33 -6.00
C GLU A 15 -6.72 -3.52 -5.73
N PHE A 16 -7.70 -3.41 -4.83
CA PHE A 16 -8.77 -4.42 -4.68
C PHE A 16 -9.75 -4.46 -5.84
N PHE A 17 -9.89 -3.36 -6.58
CA PHE A 17 -10.76 -3.26 -7.75
C PHE A 17 -10.00 -3.47 -9.06
N ARG A 18 -8.66 -3.56 -9.00
CA ARG A 18 -7.87 -3.93 -10.17
C ARG A 18 -7.88 -5.44 -10.34
N GLU A 19 -7.89 -5.85 -11.59
CA GLU A 19 -7.66 -7.23 -11.96
C GLU A 19 -6.18 -7.59 -11.67
N PRO A 20 -5.90 -8.71 -10.97
CA PRO A 20 -4.53 -9.13 -10.70
C PRO A 20 -3.81 -9.47 -12.01
N ASP A 21 -2.58 -9.00 -12.16
CA ASP A 21 -1.77 -9.24 -13.37
C ASP A 21 -1.63 -10.73 -13.65
N GLN A 22 -2.02 -11.16 -14.85
CA GLN A 22 -2.04 -12.57 -15.29
C GLN A 22 -0.68 -13.27 -15.18
N GLN A 23 0.42 -12.52 -15.18
CA GLN A 23 1.78 -13.05 -15.20
C GLN A 23 2.38 -13.29 -13.81
N ILE A 24 1.90 -12.58 -12.79
CA ILE A 24 2.38 -12.69 -11.39
C ILE A 24 1.32 -13.37 -10.51
N GLY A 25 0.03 -13.23 -10.84
CA GLY A 25 -1.07 -13.72 -10.03
C GLY A 25 -1.17 -13.00 -8.68
N LEU A 26 -1.86 -13.64 -7.73
CA LEU A 26 -1.98 -13.17 -6.35
C LEU A 26 -0.84 -13.78 -5.52
N ILE A 27 -0.05 -12.91 -4.88
CA ILE A 27 1.24 -13.30 -4.27
C ILE A 27 1.03 -13.99 -2.91
N ALA A 28 0.05 -13.53 -2.13
CA ALA A 28 -0.25 -14.10 -0.82
C ALA A 28 -1.74 -14.34 -0.66
N PHE A 29 -2.09 -15.55 -0.19
CA PHE A 29 -3.43 -15.94 0.23
C PHE A 29 -4.56 -15.71 -0.80
N GLU A 30 -4.24 -15.64 -2.10
CA GLU A 30 -5.20 -15.36 -3.18
C GLU A 30 -5.96 -14.03 -3.05
N TRP A 31 -5.46 -13.07 -2.25
CA TRP A 31 -6.07 -11.74 -2.11
C TRP A 31 -5.06 -10.59 -2.20
N LEU A 32 -3.77 -10.86 -2.04
CA LEU A 32 -2.73 -9.84 -2.02
C LEU A 32 -2.05 -9.68 -3.38
N THR A 33 -2.11 -8.47 -3.97
CA THR A 33 -1.34 -8.14 -5.18
C THR A 33 0.02 -7.52 -4.87
N MET A 34 0.91 -7.48 -5.87
CA MET A 34 2.20 -6.77 -5.78
C MET A 34 2.02 -5.28 -5.45
N GLY A 35 0.99 -4.65 -6.01
CA GLY A 35 0.66 -3.25 -5.75
C GLY A 35 0.29 -3.01 -4.28
N GLN A 36 -0.48 -3.91 -3.68
CA GLN A 36 -0.83 -3.84 -2.26
C GLN A 36 0.40 -3.98 -1.36
N LEU A 37 1.26 -4.97 -1.65
CA LEU A 37 2.48 -5.21 -0.90
C LEU A 37 3.40 -3.99 -0.87
N LEU A 38 3.57 -3.30 -2.01
CA LEU A 38 4.39 -2.08 -2.10
C LEU A 38 3.73 -0.85 -1.46
N SER A 39 2.40 -0.85 -1.35
CA SER A 39 1.64 0.25 -0.74
C SER A 39 1.77 0.27 0.79
N VAL A 40 1.86 -0.90 1.43
CA VAL A 40 2.01 -1.04 2.89
C VAL A 40 3.26 -0.34 3.46
N PRO A 41 4.50 -0.59 2.97
CA PRO A 41 5.70 0.06 3.50
C PRO A 41 5.69 1.57 3.25
N MET A 42 5.08 2.02 2.15
CA MET A 42 4.98 3.45 1.85
C MET A 42 3.99 4.16 2.79
N ALA A 43 2.84 3.54 3.07
CA ALA A 43 1.89 4.04 4.07
C ALA A 43 2.52 4.03 5.48
N ALA A 44 3.22 2.95 5.85
CA ALA A 44 3.92 2.83 7.13
C ALA A 44 5.02 3.89 7.29
N GLY A 45 5.81 4.17 6.24
CA GLY A 45 6.77 5.27 6.23
C GLY A 45 6.08 6.64 6.38
N GLY A 46 4.90 6.80 5.79
CA GLY A 46 4.03 7.97 6.01
C GLY A 46 3.66 8.15 7.48
N ILE A 47 3.23 7.09 8.16
CA ILE A 47 2.91 7.07 9.60
C ILE A 47 4.15 7.42 10.42
N LEU A 48 5.28 6.77 10.15
CA LEU A 48 6.54 6.99 10.87
C LEU A 48 6.96 8.46 10.83
N LEU A 49 6.90 9.09 9.64
CA LEU A 49 7.24 10.50 9.47
C LEU A 49 6.29 11.43 10.22
N LEU A 50 5.01 11.06 10.38
CA LEU A 50 4.07 11.85 11.18
C LEU A 50 4.33 11.68 12.67
N PHE A 51 4.62 10.46 13.11
CA PHE A 51 4.95 10.18 14.50
C PHE A 51 6.22 10.90 14.95
N LEU A 52 7.26 10.90 14.11
CA LEU A 52 8.49 11.64 14.34
C LEU A 52 8.29 13.16 14.32
N SER A 53 7.30 13.67 13.59
CA SER A 53 7.00 15.11 13.56
C SER A 53 6.27 15.60 14.82
N TYR A 54 5.64 14.70 15.56
CA TYR A 54 4.87 15.00 16.77
C TYR A 54 5.67 14.77 18.07
N ASN A 55 6.87 14.19 17.97
CA ASN A 55 7.85 14.07 19.06
C ASN A 55 8.93 15.14 18.90
#